data_AF-Q12P28-F1
#
_entry.id   AF-Q12P28-F1
#
_cell.length_a   1.000
_cell.length_b   1.000
_cell.length_c   1.000
_cell.angle_alpha   90.00
_cell.angle_beta   90.00
_cell.angle_gamma   90.00
#
_symmetry.space_group_name_H-M   'P 1'
#
loop_
_entity.id
_entity.type
_entity.pdbx_description
1 polymer ?
#
loop_
_entity_poly.entity_id
_entity_poly.type
_entity_poly.pdbx_seq_one_letter_code
_entity_poly.pdbx_strand_id
1 'polypeptide(L)'
;MTHNHDPYSDAQALKGLTLGQATQYQAEYDPSLLQGVPRKLNRDAIELTTELPFHGTDIWTGYELSWLNGKGKPVVAILQVHLDIHSVNLIESKSFKLYLNSLNQTRFNNLDAVKDTLTTDLSQCAQGEVTVKIIEPKHFTIERISELPGNCIDDLDIEIFDYQFNPEYLLDSTEEKNVAETLTSNLLKSNCLITSQPDWGSVMIRYQGPKIDREKLLRYLISFRQHNEFHEQCVERIFMDLKQYCHCAKLTVYARYTRRGGLDINPFRSDFEQAPDSHRLARQ
;
A
#
# COMPACT_ATOMS: atom_id res chain seq x y z
N MET A 1 27.00 -4.20 5.30
CA MET A 1 26.81 -3.30 4.14
C MET A 1 25.79 -3.91 3.21
N THR A 2 24.50 -3.83 3.55
CA THR A 2 23.42 -4.09 2.60
C THR A 2 23.44 -2.94 1.60
N HIS A 3 23.95 -3.21 0.40
CA HIS A 3 23.80 -2.26 -0.70
C HIS A 3 22.29 -2.03 -0.88
N ASN A 4 21.82 -0.80 -0.68
CA ASN A 4 20.51 -0.35 -1.11
C ASN A 4 20.50 -0.46 -2.65
N HIS A 5 20.19 -1.65 -3.15
CA HIS A 5 20.03 -1.88 -4.57
C HIS A 5 18.65 -1.34 -4.91
N ASP A 6 18.60 -0.11 -5.42
CA ASP A 6 17.40 0.45 -6.03
C ASP A 6 17.04 -0.43 -7.23
N PRO A 7 15.97 -1.25 -7.15
CA PRO A 7 15.63 -2.17 -8.22
C PRO A 7 15.05 -1.45 -9.45
N TYR A 8 14.93 -0.12 -9.41
CA TYR A 8 14.35 0.70 -10.46
C TYR A 8 15.41 1.43 -11.28
N SER A 9 16.62 1.61 -10.75
CA SER A 9 17.72 2.18 -11.54
C SER A 9 18.02 1.23 -12.70
N ASP A 10 17.81 1.72 -13.92
CA ASP A 10 18.01 1.01 -15.18
C ASP A 10 17.17 -0.25 -15.43
N ALA A 11 16.15 -0.52 -14.61
CA ALA A 11 15.28 -1.69 -14.81
C ALA A 11 14.57 -1.62 -16.17
N GLN A 12 14.85 -2.62 -17.00
CA GLN A 12 14.32 -2.70 -18.36
C GLN A 12 12.78 -2.77 -18.37
N ALA A 13 12.18 -3.36 -17.35
CA ALA A 13 10.73 -3.42 -17.16
C ALA A 13 10.07 -2.04 -16.94
N LEU A 14 10.84 -1.01 -16.60
CA LEU A 14 10.35 0.36 -16.45
C LEU A 14 10.56 1.19 -17.72
N LYS A 15 11.37 0.71 -18.69
CA LYS A 15 11.60 1.40 -19.97
C LYS A 15 10.31 1.40 -20.79
N GLY A 16 9.58 2.50 -20.74
CA GLY A 16 8.29 2.70 -21.41
C GLY A 16 7.21 3.27 -20.48
N LEU A 17 7.42 3.18 -19.16
CA LEU A 17 6.55 3.82 -18.18
C LEU A 17 6.89 5.32 -18.10
N THR A 18 5.88 6.17 -17.94
CA THR A 18 6.03 7.63 -17.85
C THR A 18 6.23 8.11 -16.41
N LEU A 19 6.91 7.28 -15.61
CA LEU A 19 7.17 7.52 -14.20
C LEU A 19 7.93 8.84 -14.01
N GLY A 20 7.39 9.72 -13.15
CA GLY A 20 7.99 11.02 -12.84
C GLY A 20 7.82 12.09 -13.93
N GLN A 21 7.27 11.77 -15.10
CA GLN A 21 7.17 12.72 -16.23
C GLN A 21 5.94 13.64 -16.11
N ALA A 22 6.03 14.85 -16.67
CA ALA A 22 4.86 15.72 -16.81
C ALA A 22 3.82 15.07 -17.73
N THR A 23 2.55 15.10 -17.33
CA THR A 23 1.43 14.48 -18.05
C THR A 23 0.34 15.51 -18.27
N GLN A 24 -0.31 15.46 -19.42
CA GLN A 24 -1.46 16.32 -19.72
C GLN A 24 -2.75 15.72 -19.15
N TYR A 25 -3.70 16.58 -18.81
CA TYR A 25 -5.02 16.14 -18.39
C TYR A 25 -5.76 15.51 -19.57
N GLN A 26 -6.24 14.29 -19.41
CA GLN A 26 -7.07 13.60 -20.39
C GLN A 26 -8.54 13.70 -19.95
N ALA A 27 -9.39 14.24 -20.82
CA ALA A 27 -10.79 14.54 -20.49
C ALA A 27 -11.75 13.39 -20.83
N GLU A 28 -11.37 12.52 -21.76
CA GLU A 28 -12.19 11.41 -22.24
C GLU A 28 -11.60 10.08 -21.79
N TYR A 29 -12.46 9.08 -21.55
CA TYR A 29 -12.06 7.78 -21.04
C TYR A 29 -10.92 7.15 -21.84
N ASP A 30 -9.86 6.78 -21.12
CA ASP A 30 -8.65 6.24 -21.72
C ASP A 30 -7.98 5.20 -20.78
N PRO A 31 -8.25 3.91 -20.98
CA PRO A 31 -7.64 2.85 -20.18
C PRO A 31 -6.14 2.68 -20.45
N SER A 32 -5.62 3.21 -21.57
CA SER A 32 -4.18 3.11 -21.91
C SER A 32 -3.29 3.93 -20.98
N LEU A 33 -3.88 4.81 -20.18
CA LEU A 33 -3.19 5.59 -19.15
C LEU A 33 -2.69 4.73 -17.99
N LEU A 34 -3.31 3.58 -17.73
CA LEU A 34 -2.94 2.69 -16.62
C LEU A 34 -1.56 2.07 -16.86
N GLN A 35 -0.69 2.17 -15.86
CA GLN A 35 0.66 1.61 -15.89
C GLN A 35 0.84 0.56 -14.81
N GLY A 36 1.05 -0.68 -15.24
CA GLY A 36 1.42 -1.78 -14.37
C GLY A 36 2.92 -1.78 -14.11
N VAL A 37 3.33 -1.95 -12.85
CA VAL A 37 4.72 -2.19 -12.45
C VAL A 37 4.84 -3.63 -11.97
N PRO A 38 5.73 -4.46 -12.55
CA PRO A 38 5.85 -5.85 -12.12
C PRO A 38 6.25 -5.95 -10.65
N ARG A 39 5.48 -6.69 -9.84
CA ARG A 39 5.80 -6.93 -8.42
C ARG A 39 7.15 -7.61 -8.25
N LYS A 40 7.55 -8.41 -9.24
CA LYS A 40 8.82 -9.13 -9.28
C LYS A 40 10.03 -8.21 -9.07
N LEU A 41 10.02 -6.99 -9.61
CA LEU A 41 11.13 -6.04 -9.43
C LEU A 41 11.42 -5.77 -7.94
N ASN A 42 10.36 -5.56 -7.16
CA ASN A 42 10.45 -5.29 -5.73
C ASN A 42 10.76 -6.54 -4.93
N ARG A 43 10.12 -7.65 -5.31
CA ARG A 43 10.25 -8.95 -4.62
C ARG A 43 11.65 -9.53 -4.76
N ASP A 44 12.26 -9.41 -5.94
CA ASP A 44 13.64 -9.85 -6.17
C ASP A 44 14.63 -9.09 -5.25
N ALA A 45 14.39 -7.80 -5.00
CA ALA A 45 15.22 -6.97 -4.12
C ALA A 45 15.11 -7.31 -2.63
N ILE A 46 14.11 -8.12 -2.24
CA ILE A 46 13.93 -8.64 -0.88
C ILE A 46 13.94 -10.17 -0.84
N GLU A 47 14.52 -10.80 -1.88
CA GLU A 47 14.72 -12.24 -1.99
C GLU A 47 13.42 -13.06 -1.84
N LEU A 48 12.28 -12.46 -2.19
CA LEU A 48 11.00 -13.15 -2.22
C LEU A 48 10.90 -14.05 -3.44
N THR A 49 10.62 -15.33 -3.20
CA THR A 49 10.43 -16.31 -4.27
C THR A 49 9.00 -16.29 -4.84
N THR A 50 8.74 -17.09 -5.86
CA THR A 50 7.39 -17.26 -6.44
C THR A 50 6.38 -17.77 -5.43
N GLU A 51 6.81 -18.63 -4.50
CA GLU A 51 5.99 -19.04 -3.36
C GLU A 51 6.11 -17.97 -2.27
N LEU A 52 5.04 -17.19 -2.11
CA LEU A 52 5.01 -16.10 -1.13
C LEU A 52 4.80 -16.66 0.28
N PRO A 53 5.55 -16.19 1.30
CA PRO A 53 5.37 -16.61 2.68
C PRO A 53 4.15 -15.96 3.37
N PHE A 54 3.30 -15.31 2.59
CA PHE A 54 2.10 -14.60 3.00
C PHE A 54 1.08 -14.60 1.86
N HIS A 55 -0.19 -14.52 2.23
CA HIS A 55 -1.27 -14.02 1.38
C HIS A 55 -1.54 -12.54 1.71
N GLY A 56 -2.41 -11.90 0.94
CA GLY A 56 -2.75 -10.51 1.20
C GLY A 56 -3.43 -9.79 0.05
N THR A 57 -3.51 -8.48 0.17
CA THR A 57 -4.09 -7.60 -0.84
C THR A 57 -3.55 -6.19 -0.69
N ASP A 58 -3.54 -5.42 -1.77
CA ASP A 58 -3.36 -3.97 -1.73
C ASP A 58 -4.75 -3.32 -1.79
N ILE A 59 -5.17 -2.71 -0.68
CA ILE A 59 -6.47 -2.04 -0.59
C ILE A 59 -6.30 -0.58 -0.94
N TRP A 60 -6.93 -0.11 -2.00
CA TRP A 60 -6.90 1.29 -2.42
C TRP A 60 -8.20 2.00 -2.08
N THR A 61 -8.10 3.27 -1.69
CA THR A 61 -9.24 4.17 -1.59
C THR A 61 -9.06 5.35 -2.55
N GLY A 62 -9.93 5.48 -3.55
CA GLY A 62 -9.99 6.62 -4.45
C GLY A 62 -11.08 7.58 -4.03
N TYR A 63 -10.71 8.74 -3.50
CA TYR A 63 -11.67 9.71 -2.94
C TYR A 63 -12.25 10.68 -3.98
N GLU A 64 -11.67 10.69 -5.19
CA GLU A 64 -11.97 11.65 -6.25
C GLU A 64 -12.62 10.95 -7.47
N LEU A 65 -13.36 9.85 -7.26
CA LEU A 65 -14.07 9.18 -8.35
C LEU A 65 -15.28 10.03 -8.80
N SER A 66 -15.29 10.42 -10.08
CA SER A 66 -16.35 11.20 -10.69
C SER A 66 -16.55 10.86 -12.17
N TRP A 67 -17.77 10.98 -12.66
CA TRP A 67 -18.14 10.75 -14.07
C TRP A 67 -19.46 11.46 -14.43
N LEU A 68 -19.92 11.36 -15.68
CA LEU A 68 -21.23 11.87 -16.11
C LEU A 68 -22.26 10.75 -16.21
N ASN A 69 -23.48 10.95 -15.74
CA ASN A 69 -24.57 10.01 -16.04
C ASN A 69 -25.00 10.09 -17.52
N GLY A 70 -25.88 9.19 -17.98
CA GLY A 70 -26.34 9.17 -19.38
C GLY A 70 -26.92 10.49 -19.91
N LYS A 71 -27.37 11.40 -19.03
CA LYS A 71 -27.88 12.73 -19.38
C LYS A 71 -26.84 13.85 -19.28
N GLY A 72 -25.60 13.55 -18.88
CA GLY A 72 -24.51 14.51 -18.74
C GLY A 72 -24.43 15.19 -17.37
N LYS A 73 -25.19 14.72 -16.35
CA LYS A 73 -25.07 15.26 -14.99
C LYS A 73 -23.87 14.61 -14.29
N PRO A 74 -22.97 15.39 -13.66
CA PRO A 74 -21.91 14.84 -12.84
C PRO A 74 -22.44 13.95 -11.70
N VAL A 75 -21.68 12.89 -11.42
CA VAL A 75 -21.88 11.94 -10.32
C VAL A 75 -20.54 11.76 -9.62
N VAL A 76 -20.57 11.70 -8.29
CA VAL A 76 -19.37 11.52 -7.46
C VAL A 76 -19.54 10.31 -6.55
N ALA A 77 -18.44 9.65 -6.22
CA ALA A 77 -18.41 8.52 -5.29
C ALA A 77 -17.03 8.35 -4.65
N ILE A 78 -16.92 7.45 -3.68
CA ILE A 78 -15.63 6.93 -3.21
C ILE A 78 -15.42 5.55 -3.83
N LEU A 79 -14.22 5.31 -4.34
CA LEU A 79 -13.77 4.03 -4.89
C LEU A 79 -13.04 3.23 -3.80
N GLN A 80 -13.37 1.96 -3.64
CA GLN A 80 -12.57 0.97 -2.90
C GLN A 80 -12.13 -0.11 -3.89
N VAL A 81 -10.83 -0.39 -3.96
CA VAL A 81 -10.27 -1.44 -4.82
C VAL A 81 -9.44 -2.40 -3.99
N HIS A 82 -9.66 -3.70 -4.15
CA HIS A 82 -8.80 -4.73 -3.58
C HIS A 82 -8.04 -5.37 -4.75
N LEU A 83 -6.73 -5.13 -4.80
CA LEU A 83 -5.83 -5.74 -5.76
C LEU A 83 -5.20 -6.97 -5.11
N ASP A 84 -5.34 -8.13 -5.74
CA ASP A 84 -4.83 -9.38 -5.20
C ASP A 84 -3.29 -9.42 -5.18
N ILE A 85 -2.72 -10.07 -4.17
CA ILE A 85 -1.26 -10.15 -3.98
C ILE A 85 -0.54 -10.99 -5.04
N HIS A 86 -1.27 -11.89 -5.70
CA HIS A 86 -0.78 -12.75 -6.77
C HIS A 86 -0.89 -12.10 -8.15
N SER A 87 -1.37 -10.85 -8.25
CA SER A 87 -1.30 -10.10 -9.51
C SER A 87 0.15 -9.97 -9.97
N VAL A 88 0.37 -10.04 -11.29
CA VAL A 88 1.73 -9.89 -11.86
C VAL A 88 2.25 -8.47 -11.60
N ASN A 89 1.36 -7.48 -11.74
CA ASN A 89 1.69 -6.06 -11.59
C ASN A 89 0.96 -5.45 -10.40
N LEU A 90 1.65 -4.53 -9.71
CA LEU A 90 0.98 -3.45 -8.98
C LEU A 90 0.60 -2.33 -9.96
N ILE A 91 -0.36 -1.48 -9.59
CA ILE A 91 -0.79 -0.36 -10.44
C ILE A 91 -0.12 0.90 -9.94
N GLU A 92 0.56 1.63 -10.83
CA GLU A 92 1.24 2.85 -10.42
C GLU A 92 0.25 3.98 -10.10
N SER A 93 0.39 4.59 -8.92
CA SER A 93 -0.59 5.50 -8.32
C SER A 93 -0.91 6.73 -9.19
N LYS A 94 0.09 7.36 -9.81
CA LYS A 94 -0.13 8.52 -10.68
C LYS A 94 -0.88 8.12 -11.96
N SER A 95 -0.49 7.01 -12.58
CA SER A 95 -1.19 6.47 -13.75
C SER A 95 -2.66 6.15 -13.44
N PHE A 96 -2.91 5.58 -12.25
CA PHE A 96 -4.26 5.27 -11.79
C PHE A 96 -5.08 6.55 -11.60
N LYS A 97 -4.50 7.58 -10.96
CA LYS A 97 -5.14 8.90 -10.88
C LYS A 97 -5.52 9.46 -12.25
N LEU A 98 -4.60 9.42 -13.22
CA LEU A 98 -4.86 9.96 -14.56
C LEU A 98 -5.97 9.18 -15.27
N TYR A 99 -5.97 7.86 -15.14
CA TYR A 99 -7.07 7.02 -15.61
C TYR A 99 -8.42 7.39 -14.96
N LEU A 100 -8.48 7.58 -13.63
CA LEU A 100 -9.72 8.02 -12.98
C LEU A 100 -10.19 9.39 -13.48
N ASN A 101 -9.26 10.32 -13.71
CA ASN A 101 -9.59 11.63 -14.28
C ASN A 101 -10.19 11.55 -15.69
N SER A 102 -9.81 10.55 -16.49
CA SER A 102 -10.38 10.31 -17.82
C SER A 102 -11.88 9.98 -17.77
N LEU A 103 -12.38 9.52 -16.61
CA LEU A 103 -13.81 9.25 -16.41
C LEU A 103 -14.63 10.53 -16.20
N ASN A 104 -14.01 11.65 -15.82
CA ASN A 104 -14.71 12.85 -15.36
C ASN A 104 -15.72 13.41 -16.39
N GLN A 105 -15.39 13.36 -17.69
CA GLN A 105 -16.30 13.80 -18.77
C GLN A 105 -16.93 12.62 -19.54
N THR A 106 -16.72 11.40 -19.07
CA THR A 106 -17.23 10.19 -19.73
C THR A 106 -18.64 9.88 -19.23
N ARG A 107 -19.55 9.57 -20.17
CA ARG A 107 -20.93 9.23 -19.86
C ARG A 107 -21.09 7.73 -19.59
N PHE A 108 -21.64 7.39 -18.44
CA PHE A 108 -22.07 6.03 -18.09
C PHE A 108 -23.58 5.97 -17.87
N ASN A 109 -24.20 4.90 -18.35
CA ASN A 109 -25.65 4.71 -18.28
C ASN A 109 -26.14 4.40 -16.86
N ASN A 110 -25.32 3.72 -16.06
CA ASN A 110 -25.64 3.33 -14.69
C ASN A 110 -24.33 3.09 -13.91
N LEU A 111 -24.46 2.80 -12.60
CA LEU A 111 -23.34 2.55 -11.71
C LEU A 111 -22.61 1.24 -12.02
N ASP A 112 -23.35 0.20 -12.43
CA ASP A 112 -22.78 -1.11 -12.75
C ASP A 112 -21.79 -1.01 -13.93
N ALA A 113 -22.12 -0.22 -14.95
CA ALA A 113 -21.22 0.04 -16.08
C ALA A 113 -19.89 0.68 -15.63
N VAL A 114 -19.91 1.60 -14.66
CA VAL A 114 -18.69 2.20 -14.10
C VAL A 114 -17.87 1.14 -13.36
N LYS A 115 -18.54 0.34 -12.52
CA LYS A 115 -17.91 -0.74 -11.74
C LYS A 115 -17.27 -1.79 -12.66
N ASP A 116 -17.97 -2.20 -13.71
CA ASP A 116 -17.50 -3.20 -14.66
C ASP A 116 -16.29 -2.69 -15.44
N THR A 117 -16.35 -1.45 -15.96
CA THR A 117 -15.21 -0.80 -16.62
C THR A 117 -13.98 -0.74 -15.70
N LEU A 118 -14.14 -0.21 -14.49
CA LEU A 118 -13.05 -0.17 -13.50
C LEU A 118 -12.48 -1.57 -13.22
N THR A 119 -13.35 -2.57 -13.03
CA THR A 119 -12.92 -3.93 -12.72
C THR A 119 -12.12 -4.53 -13.88
N THR A 120 -12.61 -4.39 -15.11
CA THR A 120 -11.96 -4.92 -16.31
C THR A 120 -10.60 -4.26 -16.54
N ASP A 121 -10.54 -2.94 -16.56
CA ASP A 121 -9.32 -2.21 -16.90
C ASP A 121 -8.22 -2.43 -15.85
N LEU A 122 -8.59 -2.38 -14.56
CA LEU A 122 -7.65 -2.60 -13.47
C LEU A 122 -7.15 -4.05 -13.43
N SER A 123 -8.04 -5.03 -13.65
CA SER A 123 -7.63 -6.44 -13.74
C SER A 123 -6.69 -6.68 -14.92
N GLN A 124 -6.94 -6.04 -16.06
CA GLN A 124 -6.08 -6.12 -17.24
C GLN A 124 -4.70 -5.50 -16.99
N CYS A 125 -4.64 -4.33 -16.36
CA CYS A 125 -3.39 -3.66 -15.98
C CYS A 125 -2.59 -4.48 -14.97
N ALA A 126 -3.27 -4.98 -13.92
CA ALA A 126 -2.70 -5.81 -12.87
C ALA A 126 -2.25 -7.19 -13.38
N GLN A 127 -2.86 -7.68 -14.47
CA GLN A 127 -2.82 -9.08 -14.89
C GLN A 127 -3.10 -10.01 -13.70
N GLY A 128 -4.22 -9.75 -13.03
CA GLY A 128 -4.62 -10.42 -11.81
C GLY A 128 -6.02 -10.02 -11.37
N GLU A 129 -6.50 -10.62 -10.30
CA GLU A 129 -7.84 -10.33 -9.79
C GLU A 129 -7.89 -8.96 -9.10
N VAL A 130 -8.90 -8.18 -9.45
CA VAL A 130 -9.21 -6.90 -8.83
C VAL A 130 -10.69 -6.88 -8.47
N THR A 131 -11.01 -6.59 -7.20
CA THR A 131 -12.38 -6.34 -6.77
C THR A 131 -12.61 -4.85 -6.61
N VAL A 132 -13.68 -4.33 -7.22
CA VAL A 132 -14.09 -2.92 -7.12
C VAL A 132 -15.38 -2.78 -6.33
N LYS A 133 -15.43 -1.80 -5.42
CA LYS A 133 -16.63 -1.34 -4.74
C LYS A 133 -16.74 0.18 -4.88
N ILE A 134 -17.95 0.66 -5.17
CA ILE A 134 -18.23 2.09 -5.28
C ILE A 134 -19.18 2.47 -4.14
N ILE A 135 -18.76 3.42 -3.31
CA ILE A 135 -19.53 3.98 -2.21
C ILE A 135 -20.20 5.26 -2.72
N GLU A 136 -21.51 5.21 -2.90
CA GLU A 136 -22.31 6.37 -3.28
C GLU A 136 -22.44 7.40 -2.13
N PRO A 137 -22.71 8.69 -2.43
CA PRO A 137 -22.81 9.75 -1.43
C PRO A 137 -23.80 9.48 -0.30
N LYS A 138 -24.90 8.78 -0.58
CA LYS A 138 -25.90 8.38 0.43
C LYS A 138 -25.33 7.47 1.53
N HIS A 139 -24.17 6.85 1.29
CA HIS A 139 -23.46 5.99 2.24
C HIS A 139 -22.23 6.67 2.86
N PHE A 140 -21.94 7.94 2.57
CA PHE A 140 -20.76 8.59 3.16
C PHE A 140 -20.85 8.75 4.69
N THR A 141 -22.06 8.76 5.25
CA THR A 141 -22.26 8.91 6.70
C THR A 141 -21.85 7.68 7.51
N ILE A 142 -21.73 6.51 6.88
CA ILE A 142 -21.22 5.29 7.55
C ILE A 142 -19.69 5.18 7.49
N GLU A 143 -19.01 6.00 6.68
CA GLU A 143 -17.54 6.06 6.62
C GLU A 143 -17.00 6.78 7.85
N ARG A 144 -16.43 6.03 8.79
CA ARG A 144 -15.90 6.55 10.06
C ARG A 144 -14.38 6.64 10.05
N ILE A 145 -13.86 7.53 10.91
CA ILE A 145 -12.46 7.51 11.30
C ILE A 145 -12.29 6.42 12.36
N SER A 146 -11.30 5.55 12.18
CA SER A 146 -10.92 4.51 13.14
C SER A 146 -9.45 4.60 13.50
N GLU A 147 -9.05 3.85 14.51
CA GLU A 147 -7.64 3.61 14.86
C GLU A 147 -7.27 2.15 14.55
N LEU A 148 -5.99 1.90 14.32
CA LEU A 148 -5.49 0.52 14.24
C LEU A 148 -5.57 -0.12 15.63
N PRO A 149 -6.03 -1.38 15.75
CA PRO A 149 -6.10 -2.05 17.03
C PRO A 149 -4.70 -2.42 17.53
N GLY A 150 -4.50 -2.45 18.84
CA GLY A 150 -3.25 -2.89 19.48
C GLY A 150 -2.59 -1.82 20.33
N ASN A 151 -1.40 -2.13 20.85
CA ASN A 151 -0.62 -1.21 21.67
C ASN A 151 0.24 -0.31 20.78
N CYS A 152 0.04 1.00 20.85
CA CYS A 152 0.93 1.97 20.21
C CYS A 152 2.30 1.92 20.88
N ILE A 153 3.37 1.82 20.08
CA ILE A 153 4.76 1.84 20.58
C ILE A 153 5.43 3.21 20.45
N ASP A 154 4.73 4.24 19.98
CA ASP A 154 5.29 5.54 19.62
C ASP A 154 5.72 6.40 20.84
N ASP A 155 5.16 6.15 22.02
CA ASP A 155 5.40 6.95 23.23
C ASP A 155 6.70 6.58 23.98
N LEU A 156 7.54 5.72 23.40
CA LEU A 156 8.83 5.38 23.98
C LEU A 156 9.77 6.59 23.95
N ASP A 157 10.32 6.94 25.12
CA ASP A 157 11.27 8.03 25.27
C ASP A 157 12.69 7.55 24.88
N ILE A 158 13.03 7.72 23.60
CA ILE A 158 14.30 7.24 23.02
C ILE A 158 14.95 8.32 22.14
N GLU A 159 16.29 8.33 22.11
CA GLU A 159 17.04 9.16 21.18
C GLU A 159 17.31 8.43 19.85
N ILE A 160 17.08 9.13 18.74
CA ILE A 160 17.38 8.67 17.37
C ILE A 160 18.34 9.65 16.70
N PHE A 161 19.52 9.17 16.33
CA PHE A 161 20.54 9.96 15.63
C PHE A 161 20.76 9.51 14.17
N ASP A 162 20.39 8.27 13.85
CA ASP A 162 20.51 7.69 12.52
C ASP A 162 19.11 7.37 11.97
N TYR A 163 18.88 7.76 10.71
CA TYR A 163 17.64 7.57 9.97
C TYR A 163 17.87 6.78 8.67
N GLN A 164 19.06 6.22 8.49
CA GLN A 164 19.33 5.27 7.41
C GLN A 164 18.61 3.95 7.70
N PHE A 165 18.08 3.34 6.64
CA PHE A 165 17.42 2.05 6.75
C PHE A 165 18.39 1.01 7.30
N ASN A 166 17.97 0.32 8.37
CA ASN A 166 18.79 -0.70 8.99
C ASN A 166 17.94 -1.86 9.56
N PRO A 167 17.88 -3.03 8.89
CA PRO A 167 17.17 -4.20 9.39
C PRO A 167 17.87 -4.81 10.62
N GLU A 168 19.16 -4.54 10.84
CA GLU A 168 19.93 -5.08 11.96
C GLU A 168 19.45 -4.57 13.33
N TYR A 169 18.60 -3.53 13.37
CA TYR A 169 17.90 -3.16 14.61
C TYR A 169 17.04 -4.32 15.16
N LEU A 170 16.62 -5.26 14.30
CA LEU A 170 15.88 -6.44 14.69
C LEU A 170 16.78 -7.62 15.14
N LEU A 171 18.11 -7.53 15.06
CA LEU A 171 18.98 -8.55 15.63
C LEU A 171 18.81 -8.64 17.15
N ASP A 172 18.67 -9.86 17.65
CA ASP A 172 18.43 -10.16 19.07
C ASP A 172 17.27 -9.31 19.65
N SER A 173 16.21 -9.08 18.85
CA SER A 173 15.08 -8.22 19.21
C SER A 173 13.93 -8.94 19.88
N THR A 174 14.17 -10.14 20.41
CA THR A 174 13.12 -10.95 21.03
C THR A 174 13.53 -11.50 22.39
N GLU A 175 12.54 -11.68 23.25
CA GLU A 175 12.65 -12.41 24.52
C GLU A 175 12.31 -13.89 24.32
N GLU A 176 12.78 -14.78 25.21
CA GLU A 176 12.44 -16.22 25.16
C GLU A 176 10.94 -16.51 25.32
N LYS A 177 10.19 -15.56 25.89
CA LYS A 177 8.75 -15.71 26.15
C LYS A 177 7.96 -15.57 24.86
N ASN A 178 7.19 -16.60 24.51
CA ASN A 178 6.20 -16.52 23.44
C ASN A 178 4.94 -15.76 23.89
N VAL A 179 4.43 -14.89 22.99
CA VAL A 179 3.20 -14.12 23.17
C VAL A 179 2.35 -14.15 21.90
N ALA A 180 1.11 -13.69 22.02
CA ALA A 180 0.29 -13.26 20.91
C ALA A 180 -0.15 -11.82 21.21
N GLU A 181 0.32 -10.85 20.43
CA GLU A 181 -0.03 -9.45 20.64
C GLU A 181 -0.17 -8.68 19.33
N THR A 182 -0.71 -7.47 19.41
CA THR A 182 -0.79 -6.53 18.30
C THR A 182 -0.13 -5.22 18.73
N LEU A 183 0.86 -4.79 17.95
CA LEU A 183 1.58 -3.53 18.11
C LEU A 183 1.22 -2.60 16.96
N THR A 184 1.22 -1.30 17.21
CA THR A 184 0.97 -0.27 16.18
C THR A 184 1.96 0.87 16.28
N SER A 185 2.20 1.53 15.15
CA SER A 185 2.97 2.77 15.10
C SER A 185 2.38 3.70 14.04
N ASN A 186 2.31 5.00 14.36
CA ASN A 186 1.93 6.08 13.45
C ASN A 186 3.16 6.81 12.89
N LEU A 187 4.37 6.35 13.20
CA LEU A 187 5.63 6.98 12.85
C LEU A 187 6.26 6.45 11.55
N LEU A 188 5.61 5.48 10.90
CA LEU A 188 6.08 4.96 9.61
C LEU A 188 6.08 6.09 8.58
N LYS A 189 7.28 6.38 8.08
CA LYS A 189 7.49 7.30 6.98
C LYS A 189 8.52 6.68 6.05
N SER A 190 8.29 6.73 4.75
CA SER A 190 9.29 6.45 3.72
C SER A 190 9.34 7.61 2.72
N ASN A 191 10.05 7.43 1.61
CA ASN A 191 10.03 8.33 0.47
C ASN A 191 9.56 7.55 -0.77
N CYS A 192 8.73 8.19 -1.58
CA CYS A 192 8.27 7.60 -2.82
C CYS A 192 9.44 7.52 -3.79
N LEU A 193 9.72 6.31 -4.26
CA LEU A 193 10.88 6.03 -5.11
C LEU A 193 10.96 6.89 -6.38
N ILE A 194 9.83 7.25 -6.97
CA ILE A 194 9.78 8.01 -8.23
C ILE A 194 9.90 9.52 -8.03
N THR A 195 9.41 10.03 -6.90
CA THR A 195 9.25 11.49 -6.69
C THR A 195 10.10 12.03 -5.55
N SER A 196 10.70 11.16 -4.74
CA SER A 196 11.37 11.45 -3.47
C SER A 196 10.53 12.24 -2.46
N GLN A 197 9.22 12.38 -2.71
CA GLN A 197 8.29 13.02 -1.78
C GLN A 197 8.03 12.10 -0.59
N PRO A 198 7.68 12.65 0.58
CA PRO A 198 7.46 11.86 1.78
C PRO A 198 6.18 11.03 1.72
N ASP A 199 6.26 9.77 2.14
CA ASP A 199 5.14 8.87 2.39
C ASP A 199 4.86 8.76 3.87
N TRP A 200 3.60 8.88 4.25
CA TRP A 200 3.18 8.83 5.65
C TRP A 200 2.24 7.65 5.85
N GLY A 201 2.53 6.82 6.84
CA GLY A 201 1.74 5.65 7.15
C GLY A 201 1.56 5.44 8.64
N SER A 202 0.52 4.69 8.98
CA SER A 202 0.45 3.96 10.23
C SER A 202 0.54 2.46 9.92
N VAL A 203 1.18 1.69 10.78
CA VAL A 203 1.37 0.24 10.61
C VAL A 203 0.85 -0.51 11.83
N MET A 204 0.20 -1.64 11.59
CA MET A 204 -0.19 -2.64 12.58
C MET A 204 0.64 -3.90 12.34
N ILE A 205 1.23 -4.43 13.40
CA ILE A 205 1.96 -5.69 13.43
C ILE A 205 1.25 -6.60 14.43
N ARG A 206 0.55 -7.62 13.94
CA ARG A 206 -0.08 -8.66 14.77
C ARG A 206 0.71 -9.93 14.60
N TYR A 207 1.17 -10.50 15.70
CA TYR A 207 2.04 -11.67 15.64
C TYR A 207 1.80 -12.65 16.79
N GLN A 208 2.22 -13.89 16.56
CA GLN A 208 2.38 -14.91 17.59
C GLN A 208 3.81 -15.46 17.49
N GLY A 209 4.57 -15.44 18.59
CA GLY A 209 5.98 -15.85 18.60
C GLY A 209 6.74 -15.25 19.77
N PRO A 210 8.09 -15.29 19.74
CA PRO A 210 8.95 -14.65 20.74
C PRO A 210 8.61 -13.17 20.89
N LYS A 211 8.46 -12.69 22.13
CA LYS A 211 8.03 -11.31 22.39
C LYS A 211 9.06 -10.32 21.86
N ILE A 212 8.63 -9.44 20.97
CA ILE A 212 9.47 -8.44 20.32
C ILE A 212 9.78 -7.27 21.26
N ASP A 213 11.04 -6.86 21.29
CA ASP A 213 11.51 -5.64 21.94
C ASP A 213 10.95 -4.41 21.22
N ARG A 214 10.18 -3.62 21.97
CA ARG A 214 9.42 -2.49 21.42
C ARG A 214 10.32 -1.34 20.97
N GLU A 215 11.44 -1.10 21.65
CA GLU A 215 12.38 -0.04 21.27
C GLU A 215 13.11 -0.42 19.97
N LYS A 216 13.61 -1.65 19.89
CA LYS A 216 14.27 -2.16 18.67
C LYS A 216 13.33 -2.14 17.47
N LEU A 217 12.09 -2.57 17.65
CA LEU A 217 11.06 -2.49 16.60
C LEU A 217 10.78 -1.04 16.20
N LEU A 218 10.66 -0.13 17.16
CA LEU A 218 10.41 1.29 16.86
C LEU A 218 11.59 1.91 16.08
N ARG A 219 12.83 1.63 16.48
CA ARG A 219 14.05 2.06 15.75
C ARG A 219 14.06 1.52 14.32
N TYR A 220 13.72 0.24 14.14
CA TYR A 220 13.57 -0.36 12.82
C TYR A 220 12.53 0.37 11.96
N LEU A 221 11.32 0.62 12.48
CA LEU A 221 10.27 1.33 11.74
C LEU A 221 10.68 2.78 11.41
N ILE A 222 11.34 3.49 12.33
CA ILE A 222 11.86 4.84 12.11
C ILE A 222 12.98 4.84 11.06
N SER A 223 13.75 3.76 10.92
CA SER A 223 14.84 3.67 9.93
C SER A 223 14.35 3.78 8.47
N PHE A 224 13.05 3.54 8.21
CA PHE A 224 12.46 3.79 6.88
C PHE A 224 12.38 5.27 6.51
N ARG A 225 12.59 6.21 7.44
CA ARG A 225 12.28 7.65 7.28
C ARG A 225 12.91 8.30 6.05
N GLN A 226 14.09 7.84 5.64
CA GLN A 226 14.82 8.31 4.46
C GLN A 226 14.89 7.27 3.34
N HIS A 227 14.29 6.10 3.54
CA HIS A 227 14.32 4.98 2.60
C HIS A 227 13.34 5.19 1.44
N ASN A 228 13.76 4.84 0.23
CA ASN A 228 12.95 5.00 -0.98
C ASN A 228 12.29 3.69 -1.35
N GLU A 229 10.97 3.56 -1.19
CA GLU A 229 10.22 2.35 -1.55
C GLU A 229 8.77 2.66 -1.90
N PHE A 230 8.13 1.75 -2.63
CA PHE A 230 6.68 1.71 -2.73
C PHE A 230 6.06 1.16 -1.44
N HIS A 231 4.80 1.54 -1.19
CA HIS A 231 4.08 1.20 0.04
C HIS A 231 3.97 -0.32 0.18
N GLU A 232 3.64 -0.99 -0.92
CA GLU A 232 3.52 -2.44 -1.05
C GLU A 232 4.84 -3.14 -0.71
N GLN A 233 5.95 -2.66 -1.26
CA GLN A 233 7.28 -3.22 -1.00
C GLN A 233 7.71 -3.01 0.45
N CYS A 234 7.47 -1.83 1.01
CA CYS A 234 7.78 -1.53 2.41
C CYS A 234 7.06 -2.52 3.36
N VAL A 235 5.78 -2.80 3.12
CA VAL A 235 5.04 -3.79 3.94
C VAL A 235 5.55 -5.21 3.73
N GLU A 236 5.86 -5.61 2.49
CA GLU A 236 6.45 -6.92 2.21
C GLU A 236 7.82 -7.07 2.90
N ARG A 237 8.65 -6.03 2.89
CA ARG A 237 9.94 -6.00 3.60
C ARG A 237 9.77 -6.13 5.11
N ILE A 238 8.89 -5.33 5.72
CA ILE A 238 8.59 -5.41 7.16
C ILE A 238 8.16 -6.83 7.53
N PHE A 239 7.31 -7.45 6.72
CA PHE A 239 6.90 -8.84 6.96
C PHE A 239 8.11 -9.79 6.94
N MET A 240 8.94 -9.70 5.91
CA MET A 240 10.10 -10.58 5.73
C MET A 240 11.14 -10.40 6.84
N ASP A 241 11.48 -9.16 7.18
CA ASP A 241 12.45 -8.86 8.23
C ASP A 241 11.95 -9.39 9.59
N LEU A 242 10.68 -9.19 9.94
CA LEU A 242 10.11 -9.71 11.19
C LEU A 242 10.05 -11.24 11.22
N LYS A 243 9.82 -11.89 10.07
CA LYS A 243 9.91 -13.35 9.97
C LYS A 243 11.33 -13.86 10.21
N GLN A 244 12.30 -13.21 9.56
CA GLN A 244 13.69 -13.60 9.62
C GLN A 244 14.31 -13.38 11.00
N TYR A 245 14.15 -12.18 11.56
CA TYR A 245 14.85 -11.76 12.78
C TYR A 245 14.06 -12.03 14.06
N CYS A 246 12.72 -11.93 14.02
CA CYS A 246 11.89 -12.11 15.21
C CYS A 246 11.26 -13.51 15.30
N HIS A 247 11.43 -14.35 14.28
CA HIS A 247 10.91 -15.73 14.24
C HIS A 247 9.41 -15.84 14.57
N CYS A 248 8.62 -14.88 14.08
CA CYS A 248 7.17 -14.88 14.27
C CYS A 248 6.56 -16.15 13.68
N ALA A 249 5.91 -16.99 14.50
CA ALA A 249 5.23 -18.19 14.05
C ALA A 249 3.99 -17.85 13.19
N LYS A 250 3.26 -16.80 13.59
CA LYS A 250 2.21 -16.16 12.80
C LYS A 250 2.48 -14.68 12.70
N LEU A 251 2.22 -14.09 11.55
CA LEU A 251 2.46 -12.67 11.33
C LEU A 251 1.42 -12.06 10.40
N THR A 252 0.98 -10.86 10.75
CA THR A 252 0.26 -9.94 9.89
C THR A 252 0.91 -8.58 10.00
N VAL A 253 1.25 -7.98 8.85
CA VAL A 253 1.68 -6.60 8.73
C VAL A 253 0.66 -5.89 7.86
N TYR A 254 0.08 -4.82 8.40
CA TYR A 254 -0.91 -4.01 7.71
C TYR A 254 -0.56 -2.54 7.84
N ALA A 255 -0.26 -1.88 6.72
CA ALA A 255 -0.03 -0.44 6.71
C ALA A 255 -1.18 0.30 6.06
N ARG A 256 -1.44 1.51 6.56
CA ARG A 256 -2.44 2.45 6.05
C ARG A 256 -1.76 3.78 5.75
N TYR A 257 -1.50 4.03 4.47
CA TYR A 257 -0.83 5.25 4.03
C TYR A 257 -1.81 6.38 3.78
N THR A 258 -1.33 7.62 3.89
CA THR A 258 -2.08 8.81 3.50
C THR A 258 -2.17 8.93 1.99
N ARG A 259 -3.24 9.53 1.48
CA ARG A 259 -3.44 9.65 0.03
C ARG A 259 -2.37 10.49 -0.66
N ARG A 260 -2.07 10.13 -1.91
CA ARG A 260 -1.39 10.98 -2.90
C ARG A 260 -2.30 11.22 -4.08
N GLY A 261 -2.57 12.50 -4.38
CA GLY A 261 -3.38 12.88 -5.54
C GLY A 261 -4.75 12.21 -5.59
N GLY A 262 -5.42 12.08 -4.44
CA GLY A 262 -6.77 11.52 -4.35
C GLY A 262 -6.85 10.02 -4.10
N LEU A 263 -5.73 9.28 -4.13
CA LEU A 263 -5.69 7.83 -3.87
C LEU A 263 -4.80 7.47 -2.68
N ASP A 264 -5.27 6.62 -1.78
CA ASP A 264 -4.43 5.94 -0.78
C ASP A 264 -4.25 4.45 -1.11
N ILE A 265 -3.19 3.85 -0.53
CA ILE A 265 -2.85 2.44 -0.65
C ILE A 265 -2.66 1.88 0.77
N ASN A 266 -3.25 0.72 1.04
CA ASN A 266 -3.24 0.08 2.34
C ASN A 266 -2.83 -1.39 2.17
N PRO A 267 -1.52 -1.68 2.03
CA PRO A 267 -1.04 -3.03 1.80
C PRO A 267 -1.22 -3.88 3.06
N PHE A 268 -1.86 -5.04 2.89
CA PHE A 268 -2.05 -6.06 3.91
C PHE A 268 -1.30 -7.32 3.51
N ARG A 269 -0.49 -7.87 4.43
CA ARG A 269 0.26 -9.14 4.26
C ARG A 269 0.08 -9.98 5.51
N SER A 270 -0.32 -11.25 5.37
CA SER A 270 -0.58 -12.16 6.48
C SER A 270 -0.28 -13.61 6.11
N ASP A 271 0.10 -14.45 7.07
CA ASP A 271 0.19 -15.91 6.90
C ASP A 271 -0.92 -16.69 7.61
N PHE A 272 -1.87 -16.01 8.28
CA PHE A 272 -2.84 -16.69 9.13
C PHE A 272 -4.25 -16.09 9.16
N GLU A 273 -4.45 -14.85 8.70
CA GLU A 273 -5.74 -14.18 8.75
C GLU A 273 -6.04 -13.38 7.47
N GLN A 274 -7.32 -13.08 7.24
CA GLN A 274 -7.76 -12.29 6.10
C GLN A 274 -7.75 -10.79 6.43
N ALA A 275 -7.71 -9.96 5.39
CA ALA A 275 -7.74 -8.51 5.55
C ALA A 275 -9.04 -8.06 6.27
N PRO A 276 -8.94 -7.12 7.24
CA PRO A 276 -10.10 -6.58 7.93
C PRO A 276 -10.90 -5.61 7.03
N ASP A 277 -12.08 -5.22 7.49
CA ASP A 277 -12.83 -4.13 6.85
C ASP A 277 -12.02 -2.83 6.82
N SER A 278 -12.05 -2.14 5.67
CA SER A 278 -11.26 -0.94 5.44
C SER A 278 -11.98 0.31 5.94
N HIS A 279 -11.59 0.79 7.12
CA HIS A 279 -11.99 2.09 7.66
C HIS A 279 -10.81 3.07 7.61
N ARG A 280 -11.07 4.34 7.33
CA ARG A 280 -10.01 5.35 7.22
C ARG A 280 -9.42 5.67 8.60
N LEU A 281 -8.12 5.89 8.66
CA LEU A 281 -7.46 6.50 9.83
C LEU A 281 -7.50 8.02 9.76
N ALA A 282 -7.17 8.68 10.87
CA ALA A 282 -7.29 10.14 11.01
C ALA A 282 -6.53 10.97 9.96
N ARG A 283 -5.38 10.47 9.45
CA ARG A 283 -4.53 11.19 8.50
C ARG A 283 -4.78 10.85 7.02
N GLN A 284 -5.68 9.91 6.72
CA GLN A 284 -5.84 9.37 5.35
C GLN A 284 -6.61 10.27 4.40
#